data_AF-A0A5C5V6D6-F1
#
_entry.id   AF-A0A5C5V6D6-F1
#
_cell.length_a   1.000
_cell.length_b   1.000
_cell.length_c   1.000
_cell.angle_alpha   90.00
_cell.angle_beta   90.00
_cell.angle_gamma   90.00
#
_symmetry.space_group_name_H-M   'P 1'
#
loop_
_entity.id
_entity.type
_entity.pdbx_description
1 polymer ?
#
loop_
_entity_poly.entity_id
_entity_poly.type
_entity_poly.pdbx_seq_one_letter_code
_entity_poly.pdbx_strand_id
1 'polypeptide(L)'
;MLLPPEEHAANGYLIDQFLQSRTNHRTDKYGGSVENRYRFLGEVVAAVTEVWRPSQVGVRLSPNGVFNDMGSPDYREQFSYAIKQLAPIGLAYLHVLDGVGFGFHDLGEPMTLAEIRGIFSGVLIGNSGYDQASAETAISRGDADLIAFGRSCLSNPDLVERFTHQWPLAPVPDPNLWYAAGPDPHGYVDFPTYQEATAAR
;
A
#
# COMPACT_ATOMS: atom_id res chain seq x y z
N MET A 1 -12.55 17.00 -10.29
CA MET A 1 -12.78 15.55 -10.10
C MET A 1 -12.05 15.20 -8.81
N LEU A 2 -12.76 14.91 -7.72
CA LEU A 2 -12.12 14.48 -6.47
C LEU A 2 -11.57 13.07 -6.70
N LEU A 3 -10.32 12.81 -6.30
CA LEU A 3 -9.77 11.45 -6.29
C LEU A 3 -10.60 10.59 -5.32
N PRO A 4 -10.86 9.32 -5.65
CA PRO A 4 -11.52 8.39 -4.73
C PRO A 4 -10.75 8.30 -3.41
N PRO A 5 -11.41 8.30 -2.24
CA PRO A 5 -10.73 8.11 -0.96
C PRO A 5 -10.09 6.72 -0.87
N GLU A 6 -8.95 6.65 -0.19
CA GLU A 6 -8.29 5.40 0.18
C GLU A 6 -8.20 5.33 1.71
N GLU A 7 -8.85 4.33 2.30
CA GLU A 7 -8.81 4.11 3.74
C GLU A 7 -7.46 3.52 4.15
N HIS A 8 -6.74 4.25 5.00
CA HIS A 8 -5.39 3.87 5.41
C HIS A 8 -5.41 2.90 6.60
N ALA A 9 -5.49 1.59 6.29
CA ALA A 9 -5.46 0.48 7.25
C ALA A 9 -4.10 -0.26 7.26
N ALA A 10 -3.02 0.52 7.23
CA ALA A 10 -1.65 0.02 7.07
C ALA A 10 -0.67 0.86 7.90
N ASN A 11 0.59 0.42 7.94
CA ASN A 11 1.75 1.13 8.47
C ASN A 11 1.62 1.57 9.94
N GLY A 12 0.89 0.80 10.74
CA GLY A 12 0.73 1.02 12.18
C GLY A 12 -0.03 2.29 12.55
N TYR A 13 -0.80 2.87 11.62
CA TYR A 13 -1.77 3.91 11.95
C TYR A 13 -3.04 3.31 12.57
N LEU A 14 -3.99 4.17 12.97
CA LEU A 14 -5.09 3.81 13.86
C LEU A 14 -5.86 2.55 13.45
N ILE A 15 -6.23 2.40 12.17
CA ILE A 15 -6.99 1.21 11.74
C ILE A 15 -6.12 -0.05 11.83
N ASP A 16 -4.85 0.03 11.44
CA ASP A 16 -3.90 -1.10 11.52
C ASP A 16 -3.62 -1.50 12.99
N GLN A 17 -3.57 -0.52 13.91
CA GLN A 17 -3.47 -0.76 15.35
C GLN A 17 -4.66 -1.55 15.89
N PHE A 18 -5.86 -1.40 15.31
CA PHE A 18 -7.00 -2.24 15.68
C PHE A 18 -6.90 -3.65 15.09
N LEU A 19 -6.43 -3.78 13.85
CA LEU A 19 -6.31 -5.08 13.18
C LEU A 19 -5.34 -6.01 13.90
N GLN A 20 -4.20 -5.48 14.36
CA GLN A 20 -3.06 -6.29 14.79
C GLN A 20 -3.14 -6.70 16.27
N SER A 21 -2.91 -7.98 16.56
CA SER A 21 -2.88 -8.51 17.94
C SER A 21 -1.70 -7.97 18.76
N ARG A 22 -0.66 -7.48 18.08
CA ARG A 22 0.48 -6.78 18.71
C ARG A 22 0.06 -5.55 19.50
N THR A 23 -0.91 -4.79 19.00
CA THR A 23 -1.29 -3.48 19.57
C THR A 23 -2.71 -3.46 20.11
N ASN A 24 -3.60 -4.31 19.61
CA ASN A 24 -4.97 -4.43 20.11
C ASN A 24 -5.09 -5.51 21.18
N HIS A 25 -4.98 -5.09 22.45
CA HIS A 25 -5.21 -5.93 23.63
C HIS A 25 -6.58 -5.68 24.29
N ARG A 26 -7.53 -5.11 23.55
CA ARG A 26 -8.86 -4.81 24.08
C ARG A 26 -9.63 -6.09 24.40
N THR A 27 -10.48 -6.02 25.41
CA THR A 27 -11.37 -7.11 25.84
C THR A 27 -12.84 -6.84 25.54
N ASP A 28 -13.14 -5.74 24.86
CA ASP A 28 -14.48 -5.39 24.42
C ASP A 28 -14.76 -5.90 22.99
N LYS A 29 -15.86 -5.46 22.39
CA LYS A 29 -16.28 -5.89 21.04
C LYS A 29 -15.31 -5.50 19.91
N TYR A 30 -14.24 -4.75 20.19
CA TYR A 30 -13.24 -4.32 19.21
C TYR A 30 -11.88 -5.02 19.37
N GLY A 31 -11.75 -6.00 20.26
CA GLY A 31 -10.51 -6.79 20.41
C GLY A 31 -10.73 -8.25 20.79
N GLY A 32 -9.64 -8.95 21.06
CA GLY A 32 -9.63 -10.37 21.41
C GLY A 32 -9.61 -11.30 20.20
N SER A 33 -10.64 -11.26 19.36
CA SER A 33 -10.77 -12.13 18.17
C SER A 33 -10.47 -11.40 16.85
N VAL A 34 -10.17 -12.15 15.79
CA VAL A 34 -9.92 -11.58 14.45
C VAL A 34 -11.10 -10.76 13.91
N GLU A 35 -12.33 -11.20 14.21
CA GLU A 35 -13.57 -10.55 13.83
C GLU A 35 -13.74 -9.21 14.57
N ASN A 36 -13.46 -9.19 15.87
CA ASN A 36 -13.57 -7.99 16.69
C ASN A 36 -12.50 -6.96 16.32
N ARG A 37 -11.27 -7.40 16.02
CA ARG A 37 -10.19 -6.52 15.54
C ARG A 37 -10.49 -5.93 14.16
N TYR A 38 -11.09 -6.71 13.26
CA TYR A 38 -11.58 -6.22 11.97
C TYR A 38 -12.75 -5.24 12.09
N ARG A 39 -13.56 -5.33 13.15
CA ARG A 39 -14.81 -4.56 13.29
C ARG A 39 -14.62 -3.07 13.05
N PHE A 40 -13.53 -2.47 13.54
CA PHE A 40 -13.28 -1.05 13.34
C PHE A 40 -13.07 -0.68 11.86
N LEU A 41 -12.25 -1.43 11.12
CA LEU A 41 -12.10 -1.25 9.67
C LEU A 41 -13.45 -1.43 8.94
N GLY A 42 -14.20 -2.48 9.29
CA GLY A 42 -15.51 -2.74 8.70
C GLY A 42 -16.50 -1.60 8.91
N GLU A 43 -16.55 -1.02 10.11
CA GLU A 43 -17.40 0.12 10.46
C GLU A 43 -16.95 1.40 9.72
N VAL A 44 -15.65 1.64 9.57
CA VAL A 44 -15.11 2.78 8.78
C VAL A 44 -15.48 2.65 7.30
N VAL A 45 -15.26 1.48 6.69
CA VAL A 45 -15.62 1.24 5.28
C VAL A 45 -17.13 1.37 5.07
N ALA A 46 -17.95 0.85 5.99
CA ALA A 46 -19.40 1.02 5.94
C ALA A 46 -19.79 2.51 5.95
N ALA A 47 -19.26 3.29 6.89
CA ALA A 47 -19.57 4.72 6.99
C ALA A 47 -19.11 5.51 5.75
N VAL A 48 -17.93 5.24 5.21
CA VAL A 48 -17.42 5.91 4.00
C VAL A 48 -18.26 5.56 2.78
N THR A 49 -18.76 4.31 2.70
CA THR A 49 -19.60 3.86 1.61
C THR A 49 -21.07 4.32 1.69
N GLU A 50 -21.47 4.98 2.77
CA GLU A 50 -22.72 5.76 2.82
C GLU A 50 -22.61 7.07 2.01
N VAL A 51 -21.38 7.57 1.81
CA VAL A 51 -21.11 8.83 1.08
C VAL A 51 -20.60 8.55 -0.33
N TRP A 52 -19.74 7.55 -0.49
CA TRP A 52 -19.13 7.17 -1.76
C TRP A 52 -19.63 5.80 -2.22
N ARG A 53 -19.79 5.60 -3.53
CA ARG A 53 -20.06 4.24 -4.03
C ARG A 53 -18.87 3.35 -3.68
N PRO A 54 -19.07 2.08 -3.25
CA PRO A 54 -17.98 1.16 -2.96
C PRO A 54 -16.91 1.10 -4.06
N SER A 55 -17.33 1.10 -5.32
CA SER A 55 -16.44 1.10 -6.50
C SER A 55 -15.62 2.39 -6.69
N GLN A 56 -15.70 3.33 -5.75
CA GLN A 56 -14.92 4.56 -5.68
C GLN A 56 -14.13 4.66 -4.35
N VAL A 57 -14.02 3.58 -3.59
CA VAL A 57 -13.29 3.56 -2.31
C VAL A 57 -12.19 2.50 -2.39
N GLY A 58 -10.97 2.89 -2.06
CA GLY A 58 -9.83 1.97 -1.88
C GLY A 58 -9.60 1.64 -0.41
N VAL A 59 -8.97 0.51 -0.13
CA VAL A 59 -8.44 0.18 1.21
C VAL A 59 -6.98 -0.23 1.07
N ARG A 60 -6.10 0.32 1.93
CA ARG A 60 -4.69 -0.03 1.96
C ARG A 60 -4.31 -0.87 3.18
N LEU A 61 -3.60 -1.97 2.99
CA LEU A 61 -3.13 -2.91 4.02
C LEU A 61 -1.62 -3.15 3.94
N SER A 62 -0.97 -3.45 5.06
CA SER A 62 0.46 -3.81 5.13
C SER A 62 0.69 -5.07 5.96
N PRO A 63 0.28 -6.26 5.47
CA PRO A 63 0.34 -7.50 6.25
C PRO A 63 1.75 -7.87 6.72
N ASN A 64 2.77 -7.45 5.96
CA ASN A 64 4.18 -7.77 6.21
C ASN A 64 4.93 -6.65 6.95
N GLY A 65 4.29 -5.50 7.19
CA GLY A 65 4.97 -4.30 7.68
C GLY A 65 5.44 -4.40 9.14
N VAL A 66 6.64 -3.89 9.42
CA VAL A 66 7.21 -3.70 10.78
C VAL A 66 7.17 -2.24 11.24
N PHE A 67 6.90 -1.31 10.31
CA PHE A 67 6.89 0.12 10.57
C PHE A 67 5.91 0.50 11.69
N ASN A 68 6.25 1.51 12.49
CA ASN A 68 5.52 1.91 13.71
C ASN A 68 5.35 0.78 14.73
N ASP A 69 6.37 -0.09 14.84
CA ASP A 69 6.37 -1.24 15.76
C ASP A 69 5.19 -2.18 15.52
N MET A 70 4.92 -2.50 14.25
CA MET A 70 3.88 -3.46 13.85
C MET A 70 4.45 -4.88 13.67
N GLY A 71 3.55 -5.84 13.42
CA GLY A 71 3.87 -7.24 13.18
C GLY A 71 3.28 -8.16 14.25
N SER A 72 2.28 -8.96 13.86
CA SER A 72 1.57 -9.86 14.77
C SER A 72 1.83 -11.33 14.41
N PRO A 73 1.94 -12.28 15.37
CA PRO A 73 2.14 -13.69 15.04
C PRO A 73 1.02 -14.30 14.20
N ASP A 74 -0.20 -13.77 14.35
CA ASP A 74 -1.42 -14.16 13.62
C ASP A 74 -1.71 -13.27 12.39
N TYR A 75 -0.73 -12.51 11.89
CA TYR A 75 -0.88 -11.59 10.75
C TYR A 75 -1.62 -12.25 9.57
N ARG A 76 -1.20 -13.45 9.17
CA ARG A 76 -1.78 -14.15 8.02
C ARG A 76 -3.26 -14.47 8.22
N GLU A 77 -3.65 -14.90 9.42
CA GLU A 77 -5.04 -15.17 9.76
C GLU A 77 -5.85 -13.87 9.77
N GLN A 78 -5.35 -12.85 10.45
CA GLN A 78 -6.00 -11.56 10.59
C GLN A 78 -6.23 -10.85 9.25
N PHE A 79 -5.19 -10.75 8.41
CA PHE A 79 -5.29 -10.06 7.11
C PHE A 79 -6.08 -10.90 6.11
N SER A 80 -5.97 -12.24 6.13
CA SER A 80 -6.86 -13.10 5.32
C SER A 80 -8.33 -12.91 5.69
N TYR A 81 -8.64 -12.80 6.98
CA TYR A 81 -9.99 -12.50 7.45
C TYR A 81 -10.46 -11.14 6.93
N ALA A 82 -9.68 -10.08 7.14
CA ALA A 82 -10.01 -8.74 6.68
C ALA A 82 -10.27 -8.69 5.17
N ILE A 83 -9.39 -9.29 4.35
CA ILE A 83 -9.52 -9.32 2.90
C ILE A 83 -10.80 -10.05 2.47
N LYS A 84 -11.14 -11.18 3.09
CA LYS A 84 -12.38 -11.93 2.80
C LYS A 84 -13.64 -11.13 3.15
N GLN A 85 -13.59 -10.30 4.19
CA GLN A 85 -14.72 -9.42 4.54
C GLN A 85 -14.85 -8.21 3.59
N LEU A 86 -13.73 -7.71 3.06
CA LEU A 86 -13.71 -6.61 2.09
C LEU A 86 -14.10 -7.06 0.67
N ALA A 87 -13.78 -8.31 0.30
CA ALA A 87 -14.04 -8.85 -1.04
C ALA A 87 -15.48 -8.67 -1.56
N PRO A 88 -16.55 -8.97 -0.79
CA PRO A 88 -17.92 -8.82 -1.28
C PRO A 88 -18.41 -7.36 -1.37
N ILE A 89 -17.68 -6.38 -0.85
CA ILE A 89 -18.12 -4.97 -0.79
C ILE A 89 -18.12 -4.33 -2.18
N GLY A 90 -17.28 -4.81 -3.11
CA GLY A 90 -17.12 -4.22 -4.44
C GLY A 90 -16.34 -2.91 -4.41
N LEU A 91 -15.25 -2.87 -3.62
CA LEU A 91 -14.32 -1.76 -3.54
C LEU A 91 -13.73 -1.40 -4.91
N ALA A 92 -13.28 -0.15 -5.06
CA ALA A 92 -12.53 0.29 -6.24
C ALA A 92 -11.28 -0.55 -6.43
N TYR A 93 -10.55 -0.79 -5.33
CA TYR A 93 -9.37 -1.63 -5.29
C TYR A 93 -8.97 -1.99 -3.84
N LEU A 94 -8.16 -3.03 -3.71
CA LEU A 94 -7.37 -3.33 -2.51
C LEU A 94 -5.90 -3.01 -2.82
N HIS A 95 -5.25 -2.22 -1.97
CA HIS A 95 -3.85 -1.82 -2.12
C HIS A 95 -3.02 -2.46 -1.02
N VAL A 96 -2.03 -3.30 -1.37
CA VAL A 96 -1.28 -4.09 -0.41
C VAL A 96 0.21 -3.77 -0.50
N LEU A 97 0.83 -3.49 0.64
CA LEU A 97 2.27 -3.56 0.78
C LEU A 97 2.66 -5.04 0.98
N ASP A 98 2.88 -5.75 -0.12
CA ASP A 98 3.19 -7.19 -0.15
C ASP A 98 4.69 -7.47 -0.04
N GLY A 99 5.54 -6.53 -0.45
CA GLY A 99 6.99 -6.70 -0.38
C GLY A 99 7.63 -6.27 0.95
N VAL A 100 8.89 -6.67 1.14
CA VAL A 100 9.71 -6.39 2.34
C VAL A 100 10.55 -5.10 2.23
N GLY A 101 10.40 -4.35 1.14
CA GLY A 101 11.22 -3.17 0.82
C GLY A 101 11.01 -1.95 1.74
N PHE A 102 10.05 -2.03 2.67
CA PHE A 102 9.75 -1.05 3.72
C PHE A 102 9.89 -1.65 5.14
N GLY A 103 10.66 -2.74 5.26
CA GLY A 103 10.84 -3.50 6.49
C GLY A 103 9.86 -4.66 6.61
N PHE A 104 10.31 -5.75 7.25
CA PHE A 104 9.54 -6.97 7.49
C PHE A 104 9.55 -7.30 8.98
N HIS A 105 8.43 -7.83 9.49
CA HIS A 105 8.31 -8.13 10.92
C HIS A 105 8.95 -9.47 11.34
N ASP A 106 9.42 -10.30 10.40
CA ASP A 106 10.14 -11.56 10.65
C ASP A 106 9.38 -12.59 11.52
N LEU A 107 8.05 -12.65 11.42
CA LEU A 107 7.21 -13.59 12.20
C LEU A 107 6.69 -14.78 11.36
N GLY A 108 7.22 -14.98 10.16
CA GLY A 108 6.86 -16.06 9.24
C GLY A 108 7.27 -15.75 7.81
N GLU A 109 6.69 -16.46 6.84
CA GLU A 109 6.85 -16.11 5.42
C GLU A 109 6.05 -14.84 5.08
N PRO A 110 6.52 -13.95 4.20
CA PRO A 110 5.70 -12.82 3.74
C PRO A 110 4.40 -13.29 3.06
N MET A 111 3.28 -12.60 3.29
CA MET A 111 2.10 -12.75 2.44
C MET A 111 2.39 -12.20 1.04
N THR A 112 1.98 -12.93 0.00
CA THR A 112 2.24 -12.54 -1.40
C THR A 112 0.96 -12.08 -2.11
N LEU A 113 1.10 -11.33 -3.20
CA LEU A 113 -0.07 -10.97 -4.02
C LEU A 113 -0.76 -12.19 -4.62
N ALA A 114 -0.02 -13.24 -4.99
CA ALA A 114 -0.60 -14.49 -5.49
C ALA A 114 -1.53 -15.15 -4.46
N GLU A 115 -1.13 -15.16 -3.19
CA GLU A 115 -1.96 -15.65 -2.09
C GLU A 115 -3.21 -14.78 -1.89
N ILE A 116 -3.04 -13.46 -1.91
CA ILE A 116 -4.13 -12.50 -1.72
C ILE A 116 -5.13 -12.57 -2.88
N ARG A 117 -4.64 -12.75 -4.11
CA ARG A 117 -5.47 -12.96 -5.31
C ARG A 117 -6.40 -14.15 -5.17
N GLY A 118 -5.97 -15.20 -4.47
CA GLY A 118 -6.79 -16.39 -4.19
C GLY A 118 -8.02 -16.11 -3.32
N ILE A 119 -8.07 -14.97 -2.62
CA ILE A 119 -9.18 -14.58 -1.73
C ILE A 119 -9.79 -13.21 -2.05
N PHE A 120 -9.25 -12.49 -3.04
CA PHE A 120 -9.75 -11.19 -3.49
C PHE A 120 -9.76 -11.10 -5.03
N SER A 121 -10.96 -11.06 -5.61
CA SER A 121 -11.18 -11.02 -7.06
C SER A 121 -11.36 -9.62 -7.64
N GLY A 122 -11.37 -8.57 -6.81
CA GLY A 122 -11.42 -7.18 -7.27
C GLY A 122 -10.06 -6.68 -7.78
N VAL A 123 -9.98 -5.38 -8.09
CA VAL A 123 -8.72 -4.76 -8.52
C VAL A 123 -7.69 -4.78 -7.37
N LEU A 124 -6.54 -5.41 -7.57
CA LEU A 124 -5.48 -5.53 -6.57
C LEU A 124 -4.25 -4.72 -7.00
N ILE A 125 -3.78 -3.87 -6.10
CA ILE A 125 -2.59 -3.04 -6.29
C ILE A 125 -1.48 -3.56 -5.39
N GLY A 126 -0.35 -3.96 -5.98
CA GLY A 126 0.87 -4.34 -5.27
C GLY A 126 1.78 -3.15 -4.97
N ASN A 127 2.55 -3.22 -3.88
CA ASN A 127 3.45 -2.16 -3.45
C ASN A 127 4.56 -2.69 -2.54
N SER A 128 5.64 -1.91 -2.38
CA SER A 128 6.83 -2.18 -1.55
C SER A 128 7.96 -2.90 -2.30
N GLY A 129 8.86 -2.13 -2.92
CA GLY A 129 10.15 -2.64 -3.43
C GLY A 129 10.18 -3.07 -4.90
N TYR A 130 9.12 -2.81 -5.65
CA TYR A 130 9.06 -3.10 -7.08
C TYR A 130 9.99 -2.20 -7.91
N ASP A 131 10.61 -2.81 -8.92
CA ASP A 131 11.14 -2.17 -10.12
C ASP A 131 10.25 -2.49 -11.33
N GLN A 132 10.61 -2.02 -12.52
CA GLN A 132 9.81 -2.26 -13.72
C GLN A 132 9.65 -3.76 -14.03
N ALA A 133 10.74 -4.52 -13.97
CA ALA A 133 10.74 -5.93 -14.37
C ALA A 133 9.92 -6.81 -13.41
N SER A 134 10.07 -6.59 -12.10
CA SER A 134 9.28 -7.29 -11.08
C SER A 134 7.81 -6.88 -11.13
N ALA A 135 7.50 -5.62 -11.45
CA ALA A 135 6.12 -5.17 -11.63
C ALA A 135 5.45 -5.81 -12.85
N GLU A 136 6.12 -5.82 -14.00
CA GLU A 136 5.66 -6.49 -15.22
C GLU A 136 5.46 -8.00 -14.99
N THR A 137 6.35 -8.62 -14.20
CA THR A 137 6.22 -10.03 -13.82
C THR A 137 4.98 -10.29 -12.97
N ALA A 138 4.72 -9.48 -11.94
CA ALA A 138 3.55 -9.65 -11.08
C ALA A 138 2.23 -9.48 -11.87
N ILE A 139 2.17 -8.48 -12.76
CA ILE A 139 0.99 -8.24 -13.60
C ILE A 139 0.80 -9.36 -14.62
N SER A 140 1.85 -9.78 -15.32
CA SER A 140 1.75 -10.84 -16.35
C SER A 140 1.36 -12.21 -15.79
N ARG A 141 1.65 -12.47 -14.51
CA ARG A 141 1.21 -13.68 -13.79
C ARG A 141 -0.24 -13.60 -13.30
N GLY A 142 -0.87 -12.43 -13.35
CA GLY A 142 -2.19 -12.19 -12.78
C GLY A 142 -2.18 -12.04 -11.25
N ASP A 143 -1.01 -11.92 -10.64
CA ASP A 143 -0.88 -11.75 -9.19
C ASP A 143 -1.44 -10.38 -8.77
N ALA A 144 -1.30 -9.36 -9.62
CA ALA A 144 -1.79 -7.99 -9.41
C ALA A 144 -2.39 -7.40 -10.70
N ASP A 145 -3.28 -6.41 -10.57
CA ASP A 145 -3.78 -5.63 -11.71
C ASP A 145 -2.95 -4.36 -11.92
N LEU A 146 -2.41 -3.81 -10.83
CA LEU A 146 -1.62 -2.58 -10.81
C LEU A 146 -0.45 -2.72 -9.83
N ILE A 147 0.62 -1.95 -10.06
CA ILE A 147 1.74 -1.83 -9.13
C ILE A 147 1.98 -0.35 -8.83
N ALA A 148 2.02 0.00 -7.55
CA ALA A 148 2.29 1.35 -7.09
C ALA A 148 3.77 1.55 -6.77
N PHE A 149 4.32 2.68 -7.22
CA PHE A 149 5.71 3.09 -6.96
C PHE A 149 5.74 4.31 -6.04
N GLY A 150 6.59 4.27 -5.01
CA GLY A 150 6.77 5.37 -4.06
C GLY A 150 8.08 6.12 -4.32
N ARG A 151 9.19 5.61 -3.77
CA ARG A 151 10.53 6.22 -3.86
C ARG A 151 10.94 6.59 -5.29
N SER A 152 10.69 5.72 -6.26
CA SER A 152 11.05 5.98 -7.67
C SER A 152 10.27 7.16 -8.26
N CYS A 153 9.03 7.39 -7.84
CA CYS A 153 8.23 8.53 -8.29
C CYS A 153 8.71 9.87 -7.70
N LEU A 154 9.46 9.86 -6.58
CA LEU A 154 9.93 11.10 -5.95
C LEU A 154 10.86 11.88 -6.87
N SER A 155 11.90 11.24 -7.40
CA SER A 155 12.91 11.90 -8.26
C SER A 155 12.69 11.73 -9.77
N ASN A 156 11.63 11.02 -10.16
CA ASN A 156 11.29 10.78 -11.57
C ASN A 156 9.83 11.20 -11.82
N PRO A 157 9.56 12.49 -12.07
CA PRO A 157 8.21 12.95 -12.36
C PRO A 157 7.62 12.32 -13.63
N ASP A 158 8.49 11.82 -14.51
CA ASP A 158 8.21 11.14 -15.77
C ASP A 158 8.51 9.63 -15.69
N LEU A 159 8.26 8.99 -14.53
CA LEU A 159 8.60 7.59 -14.29
C LEU A 159 7.99 6.65 -15.34
N VAL A 160 6.75 6.92 -15.76
CA VAL A 160 6.04 6.09 -16.75
C VAL A 160 6.72 6.17 -18.12
N GLU A 161 7.11 7.36 -18.55
CA GLU A 161 7.84 7.59 -19.78
C GLU A 161 9.21 6.92 -19.74
N ARG A 162 9.91 6.99 -18.60
CA ARG A 162 11.19 6.31 -18.41
C ARG A 162 11.06 4.80 -18.56
N PHE A 163 10.03 4.19 -17.96
CA PHE A 163 9.76 2.77 -18.14
C PHE A 163 9.40 2.43 -19.59
N THR A 164 8.56 3.25 -20.23
CA THR A 164 8.11 3.05 -21.62
C THR A 164 9.27 3.09 -22.61
N HIS A 165 10.22 4.00 -22.41
CA HIS A 165 11.36 4.21 -23.30
C HIS A 165 12.65 3.54 -22.84
N GLN A 166 12.61 2.81 -21.72
CA GLN A 166 13.77 2.19 -21.08
C GLN A 166 14.89 3.22 -20.78
N TRP A 167 14.51 4.44 -20.41
CA TRP A 167 15.46 5.45 -19.96
C TRP A 167 15.92 5.18 -18.53
N PRO A 168 17.17 5.52 -18.17
CA PRO A 168 17.66 5.34 -16.82
C PRO A 168 16.84 6.19 -15.83
N LEU A 169 16.55 5.61 -14.66
CA LEU A 169 15.95 6.35 -13.55
C LEU A 169 16.98 7.29 -12.93
N ALA A 170 16.52 8.46 -12.49
CA ALA A 170 17.25 9.29 -11.56
C ALA A 170 17.48 8.50 -10.25
N PRO A 171 18.62 8.72 -9.57
CA PRO A 171 18.87 8.08 -8.28
C PRO A 171 17.77 8.42 -7.28
N VAL A 172 17.54 7.52 -6.32
CA VAL A 172 16.65 7.79 -5.19
C VAL A 172 17.21 8.99 -4.42
N PRO A 173 16.38 10.02 -4.13
CA PRO A 173 16.87 11.22 -3.47
C PRO A 173 17.28 10.93 -2.03
N ASP A 174 18.13 11.80 -1.48
CA ASP A 174 18.56 11.74 -0.08
C ASP A 174 17.32 11.63 0.85
N PRO A 175 17.28 10.67 1.79
CA PRO A 175 16.19 10.53 2.75
C PRO A 175 15.81 11.80 3.52
N ASN A 176 16.76 12.74 3.70
CA ASN A 176 16.49 14.04 4.33
C ASN A 176 15.48 14.88 3.53
N LEU A 177 15.36 14.66 2.22
CA LEU A 177 14.40 15.37 1.36
C LEU A 177 12.99 14.78 1.43
N TRP A 178 12.81 13.55 1.92
CA TRP A 178 11.51 12.86 1.88
C TRP A 178 10.47 13.49 2.82
N TYR A 179 10.93 14.19 3.86
CA TYR A 179 10.10 14.85 4.86
C TYR A 179 10.40 16.35 4.94
N ALA A 180 10.96 16.93 3.87
CA ALA A 180 11.22 18.36 3.80
C ALA A 180 9.89 19.12 4.01
N ALA A 181 9.88 20.04 4.97
CA ALA A 181 8.72 20.84 5.33
C ALA A 181 9.05 22.32 5.14
N GLY A 182 8.09 23.08 4.60
CA GLY A 182 8.23 24.52 4.38
C GLY A 182 8.07 24.90 2.90
N PRO A 183 8.29 26.19 2.57
CA PRO A 183 8.05 26.72 1.23
C PRO A 183 9.19 26.42 0.24
N ASP A 184 10.30 25.82 0.69
CA ASP A 184 11.43 25.48 -0.18
C ASP A 184 11.02 24.37 -1.15
N PRO A 185 11.03 24.62 -2.48
CA PRO A 185 10.66 23.61 -3.47
C PRO A 185 11.70 22.50 -3.63
N HIS A 186 12.90 22.67 -3.06
CA HIS A 186 14.03 21.77 -3.29
C HIS A 186 13.79 20.35 -2.78
N GLY A 187 14.00 19.37 -3.65
CA GLY A 187 13.76 17.96 -3.36
C GLY A 187 12.28 17.57 -3.35
N TYR A 188 11.41 18.41 -3.94
CA TYR A 188 9.98 18.13 -4.04
C TYR A 188 9.43 18.38 -5.46
N VAL A 189 9.52 19.61 -5.97
CA VAL A 189 8.98 19.98 -7.31
C VAL A 189 10.05 20.30 -8.34
N ASP A 190 11.32 20.23 -7.97
CA ASP A 190 12.47 20.63 -8.79
C ASP A 190 13.26 19.44 -9.38
N PHE A 191 12.76 18.21 -9.24
CA PHE A 191 13.35 17.05 -9.92
C PHE A 191 13.08 17.14 -11.44
N PRO A 192 14.12 17.07 -12.29
CA PRO A 192 13.94 17.20 -13.74
C PRO A 192 13.41 15.92 -14.37
N THR A 193 12.65 16.08 -15.46
CA THR A 193 12.37 14.99 -16.40
C THR A 193 13.67 14.49 -17.05
N TYR A 194 13.63 13.30 -17.67
CA TYR A 194 14.78 12.74 -18.37
C TYR A 194 15.28 13.67 -19.48
N GLN A 195 14.35 14.29 -20.21
CA GLN A 195 14.67 15.19 -21.31
C GLN A 195 15.36 16.47 -20.82
N GLU A 196 14.84 17.10 -19.76
CA GLU A 196 15.45 18.28 -19.15
C GLU A 196 16.85 17.99 -18.61
N ALA A 197 17.02 16.87 -17.91
CA ALA A 197 18.31 16.44 -17.36
C ALA A 197 19.36 16.16 -18.46
N THR A 198 18.93 15.72 -19.64
CA THR A 198 19.81 15.45 -20.77
C THR A 198 20.15 16.71 -21.55
N ALA A 199 19.19 17.64 -21.70
CA ALA A 199 19.40 18.91 -22.39
C ALA A 199 20.34 19.87 -21.62
N ALA A 200 20.46 19.70 -20.31
CA ALA A 200 21.35 20.47 -19.45
C ALA A 200 22.81 19.96 -19.43
N ARG A 201 23.13 18.88 -20.15
CA ARG A 201 24.49 18.31 -20.28
C ARG A 201 25.14 18.75 -21.59
#